data_AF-A0A814K577-F1
#
_entry.id   AF-A0A814K577-F1
#
_cell.length_a   1.000
_cell.length_b   1.000
_cell.length_c   1.000
_cell.angle_alpha   90.00
_cell.angle_beta   90.00
_cell.angle_gamma   90.00
#
_symmetry.space_group_name_H-M   'P 1'
#
loop_
_entity.id
_entity.type
_entity.pdbx_description
1 polymer ?
#
loop_
_entity_poly.entity_id
_entity_poly.type
_entity_poly.pdbx_seq_one_letter_code
_entity_poly.pdbx_strand_id
1 'polypeptide(L)'
;MSSKPTQHIHVETPYNTFDLHGYTCELSATAFVPPTRRLQPKERNCFNSTKQTKPSSIYDQIFHIDYTFNPKAHRDDRQHSKFIGLNQPKEEQEKSYPTRSSSIYGRRHNRPLDLNDRSHIRIAHVKNEFYRNNGVDQKPIKI
;
A
#
# COMPACT_ATOMS: atom_id res chain seq x y z
N MET A 1 -6.55 35.02 -32.57
CA MET A 1 -5.72 33.84 -32.25
C MET A 1 -6.38 32.63 -32.91
N SER A 2 -5.73 32.00 -33.88
CA SER A 2 -6.29 30.83 -34.57
C SER A 2 -6.30 29.63 -33.61
N SER A 3 -7.47 28.99 -33.43
CA SER A 3 -7.58 27.78 -32.63
C SER A 3 -6.80 26.65 -33.30
N LYS A 4 -5.96 25.94 -32.53
CA LYS A 4 -5.25 24.78 -33.05
C LYS A 4 -6.27 23.70 -33.47
N PRO A 5 -6.04 22.98 -34.57
CA PRO A 5 -6.94 21.91 -34.98
C PRO A 5 -6.88 20.77 -33.95
N THR A 6 -8.05 20.33 -33.51
CA THR A 6 -8.22 19.10 -32.71
C THR A 6 -8.24 17.89 -33.64
N GLN A 7 -7.66 16.78 -33.18
CA GLN A 7 -7.66 15.51 -33.91
C GLN A 7 -8.66 14.54 -33.28
N HIS A 8 -9.22 13.67 -34.11
CA HIS A 8 -10.10 12.59 -33.72
C HIS A 8 -9.51 11.27 -34.24
N ILE A 9 -9.19 10.36 -33.32
CA ILE A 9 -8.58 9.06 -33.64
C ILE A 9 -9.50 7.98 -33.10
N HIS A 10 -9.92 7.09 -33.99
CA HIS A 10 -10.74 5.93 -33.67
C HIS A 10 -9.84 4.70 -33.64
N VAL A 11 -9.78 4.02 -32.48
CA VAL A 11 -8.91 2.85 -32.29
C VAL A 11 -9.77 1.65 -31.94
N GLU A 12 -9.73 0.64 -32.80
CA GLU A 12 -10.41 -0.63 -32.58
C GLU A 12 -9.41 -1.67 -32.07
N THR A 13 -9.71 -2.25 -30.91
CA THR A 13 -8.99 -3.38 -30.34
C THR A 13 -9.95 -4.58 -30.29
N PRO A 14 -9.45 -5.84 -30.22
CA PRO A 14 -10.31 -7.02 -30.20
C PRO A 14 -11.40 -7.01 -29.11
N TYR A 15 -11.18 -6.25 -28.05
CA TYR A 15 -12.08 -6.19 -26.89
C TYR A 15 -12.85 -4.88 -26.79
N ASN A 16 -12.35 -3.78 -27.37
CA ASN A 16 -12.87 -2.44 -27.12
C ASN A 16 -12.61 -1.48 -28.26
N THR A 17 -13.54 -0.54 -28.42
CA THR A 17 -13.41 0.62 -29.30
C THR A 17 -13.11 1.86 -28.47
N PHE A 18 -12.17 2.69 -28.93
CA PHE A 18 -11.75 3.91 -28.24
C PHE A 18 -11.81 5.11 -29.16
N ASP A 19 -12.53 6.14 -28.71
CA ASP A 19 -12.62 7.44 -29.36
C ASP A 19 -11.73 8.44 -28.63
N LEU A 20 -10.64 8.82 -29.28
CA LEU A 20 -9.66 9.76 -28.76
C LEU A 20 -9.90 11.12 -29.41
N HIS A 21 -10.20 12.15 -28.62
CA HIS A 21 -10.31 13.53 -29.08
C HIS A 21 -9.38 14.44 -28.28
N GLY A 22 -8.67 15.33 -28.96
CA GLY A 22 -7.80 16.29 -28.28
C GLY A 22 -6.79 16.94 -29.23
N TYR A 23 -5.87 17.71 -28.65
CA TYR A 23 -4.72 18.21 -29.38
C TYR A 23 -3.68 17.11 -29.59
N THR A 24 -2.81 17.25 -30.60
CA THR A 24 -1.77 16.25 -30.93
C THR A 24 -0.88 15.88 -29.74
N CYS A 25 -0.52 16.85 -28.89
CA CYS A 25 0.27 16.62 -27.69
C CYS A 25 -0.51 15.86 -26.59
N GLU A 26 -1.84 16.01 -26.55
CA GLU A 26 -2.72 15.33 -25.58
C GLU A 26 -3.01 13.89 -26.00
N LEU A 27 -3.03 13.60 -27.31
CA LEU A 27 -3.27 12.26 -27.85
C LEU A 27 -2.01 11.36 -27.83
N SER A 28 -0.93 11.80 -27.18
CA SER A 28 0.29 10.99 -27.05
C SER A 28 0.09 9.82 -26.08
N ALA A 29 0.81 8.72 -26.32
CA ALA A 29 0.71 7.49 -25.52
C ALA A 29 0.95 7.70 -24.01
N THR A 30 1.68 8.76 -23.64
CA THR A 30 2.02 9.07 -22.24
C THR A 30 1.17 10.17 -21.62
N ALA A 31 0.60 11.08 -22.41
CA ALA A 31 -0.17 12.22 -21.91
C ALA A 31 -1.70 12.04 -22.02
N PHE A 32 -2.17 11.08 -22.82
CA PHE A 32 -3.60 10.91 -23.04
C PHE A 32 -4.33 10.44 -21.78
N VAL A 33 -5.30 11.24 -21.32
CA VAL A 33 -6.20 10.89 -20.23
C VAL A 33 -7.62 10.85 -20.77
N PRO A 34 -8.24 9.65 -20.89
CA PRO A 34 -9.59 9.56 -21.43
C PRO A 34 -10.60 10.27 -20.51
N PRO A 35 -11.53 11.07 -21.05
CA PRO A 35 -12.56 11.74 -20.25
C PRO A 35 -13.49 10.74 -19.57
N THR A 36 -13.73 9.60 -20.22
CA THR A 36 -14.50 8.47 -19.70
C THR A 36 -13.72 7.59 -18.71
N ARG A 37 -12.49 7.95 -18.31
CA ARG A 37 -11.68 7.19 -17.33
C ARG A 37 -12.46 6.85 -16.05
N ARG A 38 -13.37 7.74 -15.62
CA ARG A 38 -14.21 7.54 -14.42
C ARG A 38 -15.42 6.61 -14.66
N LEU A 39 -15.83 6.46 -15.92
CA LEU A 39 -16.92 5.58 -16.36
C LEU A 39 -16.40 4.19 -16.79
N GLN A 40 -15.09 3.95 -16.72
CA GLN A 40 -14.54 2.67 -17.09
C GLN A 40 -14.98 1.57 -16.12
N PRO A 41 -15.16 0.33 -16.62
CA PRO A 41 -15.44 -0.81 -15.77
C PRO A 41 -14.42 -0.94 -14.65
N LYS A 42 -14.85 -1.39 -13.47
CA LYS A 42 -13.98 -1.57 -12.31
C LYS A 42 -12.75 -2.44 -12.63
N GLU A 43 -12.92 -3.44 -13.49
CA GLU A 43 -11.89 -4.39 -13.93
C GLU A 43 -10.68 -3.74 -14.63
N ARG A 44 -10.81 -2.50 -15.12
CA ARG A 44 -9.71 -1.78 -15.77
C ARG A 44 -8.79 -1.04 -14.79
N ASN A 45 -9.18 -0.93 -13.52
CA ASN A 45 -8.33 -0.29 -12.53
C ASN A 45 -7.51 -1.32 -11.75
N CYS A 46 -6.40 -0.88 -11.18
CA CYS A 46 -5.45 -1.76 -10.48
C CYS A 46 -6.04 -2.54 -9.29
N PHE A 47 -7.12 -2.04 -8.67
CA PHE A 47 -7.75 -2.61 -7.47
C PHE A 47 -9.08 -3.31 -7.75
N ASN A 48 -9.53 -3.36 -9.01
CA ASN A 48 -10.86 -3.81 -9.41
C ASN A 48 -12.02 -3.19 -8.61
N SER A 49 -11.86 -1.96 -8.11
CA SER A 49 -12.82 -1.33 -7.19
C SER A 49 -13.67 -0.24 -7.83
N THR A 50 -14.87 0.01 -7.30
CA THR A 50 -15.67 1.16 -7.75
C THR A 50 -15.18 2.44 -7.09
N LYS A 51 -14.59 3.38 -7.86
CA LYS A 51 -14.14 4.66 -7.30
C LYS A 51 -15.34 5.54 -6.96
N GLN A 52 -15.61 5.72 -5.67
CA GLN A 52 -16.58 6.71 -5.22
C GLN A 52 -15.97 8.10 -5.32
N THR A 53 -16.42 8.90 -6.28
CA THR A 53 -16.12 10.34 -6.30
C THR A 53 -17.01 11.01 -5.25
N LYS A 54 -16.41 11.45 -4.15
CA LYS A 54 -17.12 12.36 -3.24
C LYS A 54 -17.32 13.69 -3.96
N PRO A 55 -18.53 14.27 -3.98
CA PRO A 55 -18.70 15.64 -4.43
C PRO A 55 -17.90 16.54 -3.47
N SER A 56 -16.88 17.23 -3.97
CA SER A 56 -16.12 18.22 -3.21
C SER A 56 -16.77 19.59 -3.42
N SER A 57 -17.02 20.34 -2.36
CA SER A 57 -17.41 21.75 -2.51
C SER A 57 -16.24 22.57 -3.05
N ILE A 58 -16.52 23.73 -3.66
CA ILE A 58 -15.47 24.67 -4.10
C ILE A 58 -14.63 25.13 -2.89
N TYR A 59 -15.26 25.29 -1.73
CA TYR A 59 -14.58 25.64 -0.49
C TYR A 59 -13.55 24.58 -0.11
N ASP A 60 -13.93 23.29 -0.13
CA ASP A 60 -13.02 22.18 0.19
C ASP A 60 -11.87 22.06 -0.82
N GLN A 61 -12.10 22.44 -2.08
CA GLN A 61 -11.05 22.45 -3.09
C GLN A 61 -10.02 23.57 -2.84
N ILE A 62 -10.48 24.77 -2.46
CA ILE A 62 -9.61 25.92 -2.21
C ILE A 62 -8.87 25.75 -0.88
N PHE A 63 -9.57 25.31 0.17
CA PHE A 63 -9.07 25.17 1.53
C PHE A 63 -8.87 23.70 1.91
N HIS A 64 -8.23 22.92 1.04
CA HIS A 64 -7.89 21.53 1.35
C HIS A 64 -6.80 21.47 2.42
N ILE A 65 -7.13 20.87 3.57
CA ILE A 65 -6.14 20.54 4.60
C ILE A 65 -5.57 19.17 4.28
N ASP A 66 -4.26 19.10 4.02
CA ASP A 66 -3.57 17.84 3.73
C ASP A 66 -3.30 17.04 5.01
N TYR A 67 -4.33 16.38 5.54
CA TYR A 67 -4.24 15.53 6.73
C TYR A 67 -3.23 14.38 6.61
N THR A 68 -2.86 14.02 5.38
CA THR A 68 -1.96 12.90 5.08
C THR A 68 -0.52 13.33 4.78
N PHE A 69 -0.23 14.63 4.83
CA PHE A 69 1.07 15.17 4.50
C PHE A 69 2.02 15.14 5.70
N ASN A 70 3.20 14.54 5.51
CA ASN A 70 4.25 14.48 6.51
C ASN A 70 5.49 15.25 6.03
N PRO A 71 5.75 16.47 6.54
CA PRO A 71 6.87 17.29 6.08
C PRO A 71 8.24 16.69 6.43
N LYS A 72 8.30 15.79 7.41
CA LYS A 72 9.53 15.13 7.87
C LYS A 72 9.92 13.92 7.03
N ALA A 73 9.02 13.41 6.19
CA ALA A 73 9.32 12.31 5.29
C ALA A 73 10.15 12.77 4.08
N HIS A 74 10.82 11.81 3.44
CA HIS A 74 11.50 12.01 2.16
C HIS A 74 10.51 12.59 1.14
N ARG A 75 10.98 13.41 0.20
CA ARG A 75 10.15 14.17 -0.76
C ARG A 75 9.09 13.28 -1.42
N ASP A 76 9.49 12.07 -1.82
CA ASP A 76 8.65 11.12 -2.54
C ASP A 76 7.59 10.43 -1.64
N ASP A 77 7.80 10.40 -0.32
CA ASP A 77 6.94 9.73 0.67
C ASP A 77 6.13 10.72 1.53
N ARG A 78 6.23 12.03 1.27
CA ARG A 78 5.53 13.04 2.09
C ARG A 78 4.03 12.86 2.06
N GLN A 79 3.49 12.46 0.92
CA GLN A 79 2.08 12.18 0.75
C GLN A 79 1.78 10.73 1.14
N HIS A 80 0.80 10.53 2.01
CA HIS A 80 0.39 9.20 2.48
C HIS A 80 1.52 8.43 3.19
N SER A 81 2.41 9.14 3.90
CA SER A 81 3.47 8.49 4.68
C SER A 81 2.87 7.42 5.60
N LYS A 82 3.47 6.22 5.65
CA LYS A 82 2.94 5.05 6.39
C LYS A 82 1.51 4.65 5.99
N PHE A 83 1.12 4.87 4.73
CA PHE A 83 -0.22 4.59 4.21
C PHE A 83 -1.35 5.38 4.90
N ILE A 84 -1.04 6.50 5.57
CA ILE A 84 -2.05 7.33 6.23
C ILE A 84 -2.98 7.94 5.17
N GLY A 85 -4.28 7.71 5.34
CA GLY A 85 -5.32 8.11 4.39
C GLY A 85 -5.54 7.17 3.21
N LEU A 86 -4.71 6.12 3.06
CA LEU A 86 -4.95 5.04 2.12
C LEU A 86 -5.61 3.88 2.85
N ASN A 87 -6.78 3.43 2.38
CA ASN A 87 -7.44 2.24 2.93
C ASN A 87 -7.26 1.05 1.98
N GLN A 88 -6.00 0.69 1.75
CA GLN A 88 -5.62 -0.42 0.88
C GLN A 88 -6.37 -1.73 1.23
N PRO A 89 -6.58 -2.10 2.52
CA PRO A 89 -7.34 -3.30 2.84
C PRO A 89 -8.78 -3.28 2.33
N LYS A 90 -9.47 -2.13 2.39
CA LYS A 90 -10.84 -2.00 1.83
C LYS A 90 -10.82 -1.99 0.30
N GLU A 91 -9.84 -1.34 -0.30
CA GLU A 91 -9.72 -1.27 -1.77
C GLU A 91 -9.45 -2.65 -2.39
N GLU A 92 -8.68 -3.51 -1.71
CA GLU A 92 -8.36 -4.86 -2.20
C GLU A 92 -9.47 -5.90 -1.95
N GLN A 93 -10.53 -5.59 -1.19
CA GLN A 93 -11.65 -6.53 -0.92
C GLN A 93 -12.41 -6.95 -2.18
N GLU A 94 -12.52 -6.07 -3.18
CA GLU A 94 -13.21 -6.37 -4.44
C GLU A 94 -12.39 -7.29 -5.36
N LYS A 95 -11.09 -7.48 -5.08
CA LYS A 95 -10.19 -8.25 -5.93
C LYS A 95 -10.27 -9.74 -5.56
N SER A 96 -10.56 -10.59 -6.55
CA SER A 96 -10.60 -12.05 -6.36
C SER A 96 -9.28 -12.62 -5.82
N TYR A 97 -8.14 -12.04 -6.22
CA TYR A 97 -6.81 -12.40 -5.72
C TYR A 97 -6.09 -11.16 -5.19
N PRO A 98 -5.91 -11.01 -3.87
CA PRO A 98 -5.29 -9.81 -3.30
C PRO A 98 -3.81 -9.72 -3.70
N THR A 99 -3.35 -8.52 -4.07
CA THR A 99 -1.96 -8.27 -4.45
C THR A 99 -1.03 -8.45 -3.23
N ARG A 100 -1.50 -8.15 -2.01
CA ARG A 100 -0.77 -8.38 -0.75
C ARG A 100 -1.10 -9.72 -0.08
N SER A 101 -1.33 -10.78 -0.85
CA SER A 101 -1.68 -12.14 -0.38
C SER A 101 -0.63 -12.86 0.50
N SER A 102 0.39 -12.18 1.02
CA SER A 102 1.15 -12.68 2.17
C SER A 102 0.32 -12.73 3.46
N SER A 103 -0.96 -12.35 3.44
CA SER A 103 -1.88 -12.61 4.56
C SER A 103 -2.18 -14.10 4.78
N ILE A 104 -1.89 -14.99 3.82
CA ILE A 104 -1.85 -16.44 4.09
C ILE A 104 -0.43 -16.85 4.49
N TYR A 105 0.59 -16.30 3.83
CA TYR A 105 1.99 -16.63 4.08
C TYR A 105 2.64 -15.67 5.10
N GLY A 106 2.61 -16.05 6.38
CA GLY A 106 3.19 -15.28 7.49
C GLY A 106 2.16 -14.77 8.53
N ARG A 107 0.86 -14.96 8.27
CA ARG A 107 -0.19 -14.69 9.27
C ARG A 107 -0.05 -15.66 10.44
N ARG A 108 0.05 -15.13 11.66
CA ARG A 108 -0.04 -15.93 12.89
C ARG A 108 -1.37 -16.68 12.86
N HIS A 109 -1.29 -17.99 12.73
CA HIS A 109 -2.46 -18.86 12.78
C HIS A 109 -3.04 -18.79 14.21
N ASN A 110 -4.37 -18.75 14.36
CA ASN A 110 -5.01 -18.68 15.68
C ASN A 110 -4.59 -19.84 16.60
N ARG A 111 -4.17 -20.95 15.99
CA ARG A 111 -3.50 -22.07 16.64
C ARG A 111 -2.04 -22.07 16.21
N PRO A 112 -1.09 -21.71 17.09
CA PRO A 112 0.32 -21.78 16.73
C PRO A 112 0.70 -23.24 16.48
N LEU A 113 1.47 -23.49 15.43
CA LEU A 113 1.95 -24.84 15.07
C LEU A 113 2.87 -25.41 16.16
N ASP A 114 3.67 -24.53 16.77
CA ASP A 114 4.45 -24.80 17.97
C ASP A 114 3.83 -24.15 19.21
N LEU A 115 3.90 -24.85 20.34
CA LEU A 115 3.52 -24.28 21.63
C LEU A 115 4.57 -23.23 22.02
N ASN A 116 4.14 -21.97 22.17
CA ASN A 116 4.97 -20.90 22.73
C ASN A 116 5.12 -21.06 24.25
N ASP A 117 5.68 -22.18 24.70
CA ASP A 117 5.92 -22.40 26.12
C ASP A 117 7.19 -21.65 26.58
N ARG A 118 6.99 -20.67 27.46
CA ARG A 118 8.04 -19.83 28.05
C ARG A 118 8.27 -20.14 29.54
N SER A 119 7.64 -21.19 30.06
CA SER A 119 7.65 -21.58 31.49
C SER A 119 9.07 -21.71 32.07
N HIS A 120 10.03 -22.18 31.27
CA HIS A 120 11.39 -22.49 31.71
C HIS A 120 12.44 -21.43 31.35
N ILE A 121 12.07 -20.30 30.72
CA ILE A 121 13.05 -19.30 30.27
C ILE A 121 13.82 -18.70 31.46
N ARG A 122 13.10 -18.32 32.52
CA ARG A 122 13.74 -17.74 33.72
C ARG A 122 14.62 -18.76 34.44
N ILE A 123 14.18 -20.02 34.50
CA ILE A 123 14.94 -21.11 35.11
C ILE A 123 16.25 -21.34 34.35
N ALA A 124 16.20 -21.34 33.01
CA ALA A 124 17.37 -21.49 32.16
C ALA A 124 18.37 -20.33 32.34
N HIS A 125 17.88 -19.09 32.38
CA HIS A 125 18.73 -17.92 32.66
C HIS A 125 19.42 -18.05 34.02
N VAL A 126 18.65 -18.34 35.08
CA VAL A 126 19.20 -18.46 36.44
C VAL A 126 20.25 -19.57 36.50
N LYS A 127 19.97 -20.74 35.91
CA LYS A 127 20.91 -21.86 35.88
C LYS A 127 22.19 -21.54 35.10
N ASN A 128 22.10 -20.82 33.99
CA ASN A 128 23.27 -20.50 33.17
C ASN A 128 24.12 -19.36 33.73
N GLU A 129 23.50 -18.34 34.34
CA GLU A 129 24.21 -17.15 34.81
C GLU A 129 24.79 -17.34 36.21
N PHE A 130 24.02 -17.93 37.12
CA PHE A 130 24.42 -18.01 38.53
C PHE A 130 25.08 -19.33 38.90
N TYR A 131 24.73 -20.43 38.21
CA TYR A 131 25.21 -21.75 38.57
C TYR A 131 26.18 -22.29 37.51
N ARG A 132 27.26 -22.93 37.97
CA ARG A 132 28.22 -23.61 37.10
C ARG A 132 27.94 -25.10 37.11
N ASN A 133 27.82 -25.71 35.94
CA ASN A 133 27.59 -27.16 35.81
C ASN A 133 28.82 -28.01 36.20
N ASN A 134 29.99 -27.40 36.34
CA ASN A 134 31.26 -28.12 36.47
C ASN A 134 31.58 -28.54 37.92
N GLY A 135 30.76 -28.18 38.91
CA GLY A 135 30.95 -28.59 40.31
C GLY A 135 32.25 -28.13 40.97
N VAL A 136 32.95 -27.15 40.37
CA VAL A 136 34.23 -26.63 40.87
C VAL A 136 34.00 -25.32 41.61
N ASP A 137 34.28 -25.33 42.91
CA ASP A 137 34.32 -24.13 43.75
C ASP A 137 35.50 -23.24 43.36
N GLN A 138 35.25 -21.96 43.11
CA GLN A 138 36.30 -20.99 42.87
C GLN A 138 37.05 -20.71 44.18
N LYS A 139 38.36 -20.93 44.19
CA LYS A 139 39.21 -20.55 45.32
C LYS A 139 39.17 -19.02 45.48
N PRO A 140 39.14 -18.48 46.71
CA PRO A 140 39.13 -17.05 46.93
C PRO A 140 40.38 -16.42 46.30
N ILE A 141 40.18 -15.34 45.56
CA ILE A 141 41.26 -14.52 45.02
C ILE A 141 41.94 -13.85 46.22
N LYS A 142 43.22 -14.15 46.45
CA LYS A 142 44.03 -13.45 47.45
C LYS A 142 44.37 -12.07 46.88
N ILE A 143 43.86 -11.03 47.52
CA ILE A 143 44.25 -9.63 47.27
C ILE A 143 45.47 -9.31 48.13
#